data_AF-A0AA97DAG1-F1
#
_entry.id   AF-A0AA97DAG1-F1
#
_cell.length_a   1.000
_cell.length_b   1.000
_cell.length_c   1.000
_cell.angle_alpha   90.00
_cell.angle_beta   90.00
_cell.angle_gamma   90.00
#
_symmetry.space_group_name_H-M   'P 1'
#
loop_
_entity.id
_entity.type
_entity.pdbx_description
1 polymer ?
#
loop_
_entity_poly.entity_id
_entity_poly.type
_entity_poly.pdbx_seq_one_letter_code
_entity_poly.pdbx_strand_id
1 'polypeptide(L)'
;MRFLKSLKYALRGIVYSINTERNMRFHTVAAFYTLLFSPFFHLGRLGYAVLFLTIGSVVSAEMVNTVVETQCDLVSTTFSSGIRGVKDLAAGGVLVRAFCAVGVALCLFAKPAYIAAGWRWLTDRPWLLALLAVSAVLSAVYVSIGPPGIRDRLHALFCRHR
;
A
#
# COMPACT_ATOMS: atom_id res chain seq x y z
N MET A 1 29.17 7.71 9.12
CA MET A 1 27.98 8.34 9.75
C MET A 1 27.03 9.10 8.80
N ARG A 2 27.45 9.55 7.60
CA ARG A 2 26.53 10.25 6.64
C ARG A 2 25.46 9.33 6.02
N PHE A 3 25.81 8.10 5.68
CA PHE A 3 24.89 7.10 5.09
C PHE A 3 23.70 6.74 6.00
N LEU A 4 23.94 6.51 7.29
CA LEU A 4 22.86 6.22 8.25
C LEU A 4 21.88 7.40 8.39
N LYS A 5 22.38 8.64 8.27
CA LYS A 5 21.53 9.84 8.28
C LYS A 5 20.67 9.92 7.00
N SER A 6 21.23 9.65 5.83
CA SER A 6 20.44 9.67 4.58
C SER A 6 19.38 8.59 4.55
N LEU A 7 19.69 7.38 5.04
CA LEU A 7 18.68 6.32 5.21
C LEU A 7 17.57 6.76 6.17
N LYS A 8 17.91 7.38 7.30
CA LYS A 8 16.91 7.91 8.23
C LYS A 8 15.98 8.95 7.56
N TYR A 9 16.51 9.81 6.69
CA TYR A 9 15.69 10.76 5.94
C TYR A 9 14.78 10.09 4.91
N ALA A 10 15.30 9.10 4.17
CA ALA A 10 14.50 8.33 3.22
C ALA A 10 13.35 7.57 3.92
N LEU A 11 13.63 6.93 5.05
CA LEU A 11 12.61 6.24 5.86
C LEU A 11 11.56 7.21 6.40
N ARG A 12 11.96 8.42 6.81
CA ARG A 12 11.00 9.47 7.20
C ARG A 12 10.07 9.85 6.05
N GLY A 13 10.57 9.92 4.82
CA GLY A 13 9.75 10.19 3.63
C GLY A 13 8.71 9.10 3.38
N ILE A 14 9.10 7.82 3.51
CA ILE A 14 8.16 6.69 3.39
C ILE A 14 7.09 6.75 4.49
N VAL A 15 7.51 6.95 5.74
CA VAL A 15 6.57 7.07 6.88
C VAL A 15 5.63 8.26 6.71
N TYR A 16 6.12 9.39 6.21
CA TYR A 16 5.29 10.55 5.91
C TYR A 16 4.21 10.21 4.88
N SER A 17 4.58 9.61 3.74
CA SER A 17 3.62 9.22 2.70
C SER A 17 2.56 8.23 3.23
N ILE A 18 2.95 7.25 4.06
CA ILE A 18 2.01 6.32 4.71
C ILE A 18 1.03 7.04 5.66
N ASN A 19 1.50 8.05 6.38
CA ASN A 19 0.68 8.75 7.36
C ASN A 19 -0.32 9.72 6.71
N THR A 20 0.05 10.33 5.60
CA THR A 20 -0.76 11.33 4.90
C THR A 20 -1.72 10.65 3.91
N GLU A 21 -1.21 9.79 3.04
CA GLU A 21 -1.99 9.30 1.90
C GLU A 21 -2.76 8.02 2.18
N ARG A 22 -4.05 8.01 1.84
CA ARG A 22 -4.91 6.82 1.95
C ARG A 22 -4.53 5.75 0.93
N ASN A 23 -4.21 6.15 -0.29
CA ASN A 23 -3.81 5.25 -1.36
C ASN A 23 -2.48 4.56 -1.04
N MET A 24 -1.51 5.28 -0.47
CA MET A 24 -0.27 4.68 0.03
C MET A 24 -0.52 3.61 1.11
N ARG A 25 -1.46 3.85 2.04
CA ARG A 25 -1.87 2.85 3.04
C ARG A 25 -2.50 1.61 2.39
N PHE A 26 -3.35 1.82 1.38
CA PHE A 26 -3.94 0.73 0.61
C PHE A 26 -2.87 -0.10 -0.11
N HIS A 27 -1.93 0.54 -0.81
CA HIS A 27 -0.84 -0.15 -1.50
C HIS A 27 0.07 -0.92 -0.53
N THR A 28 0.31 -0.38 0.68
CA THR A 28 1.07 -1.07 1.72
C THR A 28 0.37 -2.35 2.20
N VAL A 29 -0.95 -2.28 2.43
CA VAL A 29 -1.77 -3.45 2.81
C VAL A 29 -1.83 -4.47 1.68
N ALA A 30 -2.04 -4.03 0.44
CA ALA A 30 -2.07 -4.89 -0.73
C ALA A 30 -0.72 -5.63 -0.89
N ALA A 31 0.39 -4.92 -0.82
CA ALA A 31 1.73 -5.50 -0.88
C ALA A 31 1.97 -6.52 0.24
N PHE A 32 1.53 -6.21 1.48
CA PHE A 32 1.62 -7.13 2.60
C PHE A 32 0.90 -8.46 2.33
N TYR A 33 -0.37 -8.42 1.92
CA TYR A 33 -1.13 -9.64 1.63
C TYR A 33 -0.59 -10.39 0.41
N THR A 34 -0.19 -9.67 -0.65
CA THR A 34 0.40 -10.32 -1.83
C THR A 34 1.69 -11.06 -1.45
N LEU A 35 2.56 -10.47 -0.63
CA LEU A 35 3.77 -11.13 -0.15
C LEU A 35 3.46 -12.28 0.81
N LEU A 36 2.49 -12.10 1.72
CA LEU A 36 2.06 -13.13 2.68
C LEU A 36 1.54 -14.39 1.98
N PHE A 37 0.72 -14.24 0.94
CA PHE A 37 0.16 -15.38 0.20
C PHE A 37 1.06 -15.89 -0.92
N SER A 38 2.07 -15.12 -1.36
CA SER A 38 2.95 -15.51 -2.46
C SER A 38 3.63 -16.88 -2.32
N PRO A 39 4.08 -17.35 -1.13
CA PRO A 39 4.74 -18.65 -1.01
C PRO A 39 3.82 -19.82 -1.39
N PHE A 40 2.50 -19.65 -1.23
CA PHE A 40 1.50 -20.66 -1.59
C PHE A 40 1.49 -20.99 -3.09
N PHE A 41 1.92 -20.04 -3.94
CA PHE A 41 1.94 -20.19 -5.39
C PHE A 41 3.27 -20.75 -5.93
N HIS A 42 4.19 -21.11 -5.03
CA HIS A 42 5.52 -21.65 -5.34
C HIS A 42 6.24 -20.82 -6.42
N LEU A 43 6.31 -19.51 -6.22
CA LEU A 43 6.98 -18.62 -7.15
C LEU A 43 8.50 -18.88 -7.15
N GLY A 44 9.10 -18.92 -8.34
CA GLY A 44 10.56 -18.99 -8.48
C GLY A 44 11.24 -17.65 -8.18
N ARG A 45 12.57 -17.62 -8.18
CA ARG A 45 13.39 -16.41 -7.93
C ARG A 45 13.01 -15.24 -8.84
N LEU A 46 12.75 -15.50 -10.12
CA LEU A 46 12.32 -14.48 -11.07
C LEU A 46 10.92 -13.96 -10.77
N GLY A 47 10.00 -14.82 -10.32
CA GLY A 47 8.66 -14.41 -9.91
C GLY A 47 8.69 -13.44 -8.73
N TYR A 48 9.53 -13.74 -7.73
CA TYR A 48 9.78 -12.82 -6.61
C TYR A 48 10.47 -11.52 -7.04
N ALA A 49 11.47 -11.59 -7.93
CA ALA A 49 12.13 -10.39 -8.44
C ALA A 49 11.13 -9.43 -9.13
N VAL A 50 10.28 -9.97 -10.01
CA VAL A 50 9.23 -9.19 -10.67
C VAL A 50 8.22 -8.67 -9.66
N LEU A 51 7.83 -9.47 -8.66
CA LEU A 51 6.91 -9.05 -7.61
C LEU A 51 7.47 -7.87 -6.79
N PHE A 52 8.73 -7.95 -6.35
CA PHE A 52 9.37 -6.86 -5.61
C PHE A 52 9.53 -5.60 -6.45
N LEU A 53 9.94 -5.72 -7.72
CA LEU A 53 10.03 -4.59 -8.63
C LEU A 53 8.66 -3.94 -8.87
N THR A 54 7.62 -4.75 -9.01
CA THR A 54 6.24 -4.27 -9.22
C THR A 54 5.75 -3.48 -8.01
N ILE A 55 5.86 -4.06 -6.80
CA ILE A 55 5.50 -3.41 -5.54
C ILE A 55 6.29 -2.11 -5.37
N GLY A 56 7.61 -2.16 -5.54
CA GLY A 56 8.48 -1.00 -5.43
C GLY A 56 8.13 0.10 -6.43
N SER A 57 7.75 -0.27 -7.66
CA SER A 57 7.37 0.70 -8.69
C SER A 57 6.04 1.41 -8.40
N VAL A 58 5.04 0.70 -7.88
CA VAL A 58 3.75 1.28 -7.50
C VAL A 58 3.92 2.21 -6.30
N VAL A 59 4.63 1.76 -5.27
CA VAL A 59 4.93 2.57 -4.07
C VAL A 59 5.72 3.82 -4.43
N SER A 60 6.74 3.69 -5.30
CA SER A 60 7.51 4.85 -5.76
C SER A 60 6.65 5.84 -6.56
N ALA A 61 5.74 5.36 -7.41
CA ALA A 61 4.85 6.22 -8.18
C ALA A 61 3.89 6.99 -7.26
N GLU A 62 3.35 6.32 -6.24
CA GLU A 62 2.48 6.95 -5.24
C GLU A 62 3.21 8.06 -4.47
N MET A 63 4.46 7.81 -4.05
CA MET A 63 5.27 8.83 -3.38
C MET A 63 5.56 10.02 -4.28
N VAL A 64 5.83 9.80 -5.58
CA VAL A 64 5.99 10.89 -6.55
C VAL A 64 4.70 11.66 -6.75
N ASN A 65 3.54 10.98 -6.77
CA ASN A 65 2.24 11.65 -6.82
C ASN A 65 2.04 12.58 -5.61
N THR A 66 2.32 12.11 -4.39
CA THR A 66 2.27 12.95 -3.18
C THR A 66 3.19 14.15 -3.28
N VAL A 67 4.41 13.98 -3.81
CA VAL A 67 5.35 15.09 -4.02
C VAL A 67 4.76 16.12 -4.98
N VAL A 68 4.20 15.68 -6.11
CA VAL A 68 3.58 16.59 -7.10
C VAL A 68 2.39 17.33 -6.50
N GLU A 69 1.49 16.62 -5.82
CA GLU A 69 0.33 17.23 -5.15
C GLU A 69 0.76 18.28 -4.13
N THR A 70 1.71 17.94 -3.25
CA THR A 70 2.24 18.85 -2.23
C THR A 70 2.89 20.08 -2.86
N GLN A 71 3.69 19.92 -3.92
CA GLN A 71 4.31 21.06 -4.61
C GLN A 71 3.27 21.96 -5.26
N CYS A 72 2.27 21.39 -5.92
CA CYS A 72 1.18 22.16 -6.51
C CYS A 72 0.40 22.98 -5.46
N ASP A 73 0.14 22.40 -4.28
CA ASP A 73 -0.55 23.08 -3.18
C ASP A 73 0.27 24.20 -2.54
N LEU A 74 1.61 24.10 -2.60
CA LEU A 74 2.52 25.17 -2.15
C LEU A 74 2.62 26.32 -3.16
N VAL A 75 2.53 26.04 -4.45
CA VAL A 75 2.72 27.05 -5.52
C VAL A 75 1.48 27.92 -5.71
N SER A 76 0.27 27.38 -5.54
CA SER A 76 -0.95 28.16 -5.66
C SER A 76 -2.06 27.66 -4.76
N THR A 77 -2.68 28.60 -4.05
CA THR A 77 -3.89 28.35 -3.25
C THR A 77 -5.18 28.50 -4.07
N THR A 78 -5.08 28.92 -5.34
CA THR A 78 -6.22 29.16 -6.22
C THR A 78 -6.28 28.10 -7.32
N PHE A 79 -7.48 27.62 -7.64
CA PHE A 79 -7.68 26.65 -8.72
C PHE A 79 -7.25 27.23 -10.07
N SER A 80 -6.14 26.75 -10.63
CA SER A 80 -5.73 27.01 -12.01
C SER A 80 -5.88 25.76 -12.87
N SER A 81 -6.25 25.92 -14.15
CA SER A 81 -6.39 24.82 -15.10
C SER A 81 -5.08 24.04 -15.28
N GLY A 82 -3.94 24.73 -15.24
CA GLY A 82 -2.61 24.11 -15.32
C GLY A 82 -2.30 23.18 -14.14
N ILE A 83 -2.57 23.61 -12.90
CA ILE A 83 -2.34 22.78 -11.71
C ILE A 83 -3.23 21.54 -11.72
N ARG A 84 -4.48 21.68 -12.16
CA ARG A 84 -5.37 20.53 -12.35
C ARG A 84 -4.77 19.51 -13.31
N GLY A 85 -4.29 19.97 -14.48
CA GLY A 85 -3.68 19.07 -15.47
C GLY A 85 -2.43 18.34 -14.95
N VAL A 86 -1.59 19.00 -14.15
CA VAL A 86 -0.40 18.39 -13.53
C VAL A 86 -0.80 17.31 -12.52
N LYS A 87 -1.77 17.60 -11.65
CA LYS A 87 -2.28 16.62 -10.68
C LYS A 87 -2.94 15.42 -11.37
N ASP A 88 -3.76 15.67 -12.39
CA ASP A 88 -4.42 14.62 -13.17
C ASP A 88 -3.39 13.72 -13.88
N LEU A 89 -2.30 14.30 -14.41
CA LEU A 89 -1.23 13.53 -15.04
C LEU A 89 -0.48 12.65 -14.03
N ALA A 90 -0.19 13.18 -12.84
CA ALA A 90 0.47 12.41 -11.78
C ALA A 90 -0.39 11.24 -11.31
N ALA A 91 -1.68 11.47 -11.07
CA ALA A 91 -2.66 10.42 -10.75
C ALA A 91 -2.79 9.39 -11.90
N GLY A 92 -2.77 9.85 -13.15
CA GLY A 92 -2.75 8.98 -14.33
C GLY A 92 -1.52 8.06 -14.38
N GLY A 93 -0.35 8.55 -13.97
CA GLY A 93 0.86 7.75 -13.86
C GLY A 93 0.74 6.61 -12.84
N VAL A 94 0.15 6.90 -11.68
CA VAL A 94 -0.17 5.88 -10.65
C VAL A 94 -1.15 4.84 -11.21
N LEU A 95 -2.18 5.28 -11.92
CA LEU A 95 -3.19 4.39 -12.50
C LEU A 95 -2.57 3.41 -13.52
N VAL A 96 -1.68 3.89 -14.39
CA VAL A 96 -0.96 3.02 -15.34
C VAL A 96 -0.13 1.97 -14.60
N ARG A 97 0.58 2.37 -13.54
CA ARG A 97 1.35 1.43 -12.69
C ARG A 97 0.44 0.40 -12.02
N ALA A 98 -0.75 0.80 -11.56
CA ALA A 98 -1.72 -0.11 -10.98
C ALA A 98 -2.20 -1.17 -12.00
N PHE A 99 -2.48 -0.78 -13.25
CA PHE A 99 -2.82 -1.75 -14.31
C PHE A 99 -1.68 -2.72 -14.63
N CYS A 100 -0.44 -2.23 -14.72
CA CYS A 100 0.72 -3.10 -14.87
C CYS A 100 0.87 -4.09 -13.71
N ALA A 101 0.62 -3.64 -12.47
CA ALA A 101 0.67 -4.49 -11.30
C ALA A 101 -0.40 -5.59 -11.32
N VAL A 102 -1.61 -5.29 -11.80
CA VAL A 102 -2.66 -6.29 -12.04
C VAL A 102 -2.21 -7.30 -13.10
N GLY A 103 -1.62 -6.86 -14.21
CA GLY A 103 -1.08 -7.75 -15.23
C GLY A 103 -0.01 -8.71 -14.68
N VAL A 104 0.94 -8.18 -13.89
CA VAL A 104 1.94 -9.00 -13.20
C VAL A 104 1.28 -10.00 -12.23
N ALA A 105 0.30 -9.55 -11.44
CA ALA A 105 -0.41 -10.41 -10.51
C ALA A 105 -1.11 -11.56 -11.25
N LEU A 106 -1.75 -11.30 -12.39
CA LEU A 106 -2.32 -12.35 -13.23
C LEU A 106 -1.25 -13.33 -13.71
N CYS A 107 -0.12 -12.85 -14.23
CA CYS A 107 0.96 -13.72 -14.70
C CYS A 107 1.55 -14.62 -13.59
N LEU A 108 1.65 -14.11 -12.36
CA LEU A 108 2.24 -14.85 -11.23
C LEU A 108 1.24 -15.76 -10.53
N PHE A 109 -0.02 -15.31 -10.39
CA PHE A 109 -1.02 -15.94 -9.51
C PHE A 109 -2.18 -16.60 -10.26
N ALA A 110 -2.37 -16.42 -11.57
CA ALA A 110 -3.44 -17.07 -12.34
C ALA A 110 -3.15 -18.57 -12.58
N LYS A 111 -3.06 -19.34 -11.50
CA LYS A 111 -2.91 -20.79 -11.53
C LYS A 111 -4.12 -21.44 -10.85
N PRO A 112 -5.14 -21.89 -11.60
CA PRO A 112 -6.40 -22.38 -11.03
C PRO A 112 -6.24 -23.49 -9.99
N ALA A 113 -5.29 -24.41 -10.19
CA ALA A 113 -5.01 -25.49 -9.26
C ALA A 113 -4.58 -24.98 -7.87
N TYR A 114 -3.69 -23.98 -7.82
CA TYR A 114 -3.26 -23.38 -6.56
C TYR A 114 -4.38 -22.54 -5.94
N ILE A 115 -5.15 -21.80 -6.74
CA ILE A 115 -6.31 -21.05 -6.21
C ILE A 115 -7.31 -21.99 -5.53
N ALA A 116 -7.66 -23.11 -6.19
CA ALA A 116 -8.57 -24.11 -5.63
C ALA A 116 -7.99 -24.80 -4.39
N ALA A 117 -6.70 -25.11 -4.39
CA ALA A 117 -6.02 -25.69 -3.23
C ALA A 117 -6.00 -24.71 -2.04
N GLY A 118 -5.77 -23.42 -2.30
CA GLY A 118 -5.78 -22.38 -1.29
C GLY A 118 -7.16 -22.17 -0.68
N TRP A 119 -8.19 -22.19 -1.52
CA TRP A 119 -9.58 -22.13 -1.06
C TRP A 119 -9.93 -23.29 -0.12
N ARG A 120 -9.62 -24.52 -0.52
CA ARG A 120 -9.85 -25.71 0.32
C ARG A 120 -9.07 -25.64 1.63
N TRP A 121 -7.77 -25.33 1.55
CA TRP A 121 -6.90 -25.19 2.73
C TRP A 121 -7.41 -24.15 3.74
N LEU A 122 -8.07 -23.10 3.26
CA LEU A 122 -8.67 -22.05 4.08
C LEU A 122 -10.02 -22.52 4.68
N THR A 123 -10.88 -23.18 3.90
CA THR A 123 -12.17 -23.68 4.39
C THR A 123 -12.02 -24.84 5.38
N ASP A 124 -10.97 -25.66 5.24
CA ASP A 124 -10.68 -26.77 6.15
C ASP A 124 -10.24 -26.30 7.55
N ARG A 125 -9.89 -25.01 7.70
CA ARG A 125 -9.43 -24.41 8.95
C ARG A 125 -10.24 -23.15 9.27
N PRO A 126 -11.42 -23.27 9.90
CA PRO A 126 -12.32 -22.13 10.13
C PRO A 126 -11.71 -21.02 11.00
N TRP A 127 -10.77 -21.35 11.88
CA TRP A 127 -10.03 -20.36 12.66
C TRP A 127 -9.16 -19.44 11.78
N LEU A 128 -8.66 -19.90 10.63
CA LEU A 128 -7.94 -19.07 9.67
C LEU A 128 -8.88 -18.10 8.95
N LEU A 129 -10.11 -18.50 8.66
CA LEU A 129 -11.13 -17.59 8.13
C LEU A 129 -11.44 -16.48 9.14
N ALA A 130 -11.59 -16.84 10.42
CA ALA A 130 -11.79 -15.85 11.48
C ALA A 130 -10.59 -14.90 11.59
N LEU A 131 -9.36 -15.43 11.57
CA LEU A 131 -8.15 -14.61 11.61
C LEU A 131 -8.03 -13.70 10.37
N LEU A 132 -8.35 -14.21 9.18
CA LEU A 132 -8.34 -13.43 7.94
C LEU A 132 -9.38 -12.30 8.01
N ALA A 133 -10.60 -12.59 8.48
CA ALA A 133 -11.65 -11.59 8.66
C ALA A 133 -11.23 -10.51 9.66
N VAL A 134 -10.68 -10.89 10.82
CA VAL A 134 -10.15 -9.93 11.80
C VAL A 134 -9.03 -9.08 11.18
N SER A 135 -8.08 -9.70 10.48
CA SER A 135 -6.99 -8.98 9.82
C SER A 135 -7.48 -8.02 8.73
N ALA A 136 -8.52 -8.39 7.98
CA ALA A 136 -9.14 -7.54 6.97
C ALA A 136 -9.84 -6.33 7.60
N VAL A 137 -10.55 -6.52 8.73
CA VAL A 137 -11.14 -5.42 9.50
C VAL A 137 -10.05 -4.48 10.02
N LEU A 138 -8.99 -5.01 10.63
CA LEU A 138 -7.86 -4.21 11.10
C LEU A 138 -7.19 -3.44 9.96
N SER A 139 -7.04 -4.08 8.80
CA SER A 139 -6.50 -3.46 7.59
C SER A 139 -7.40 -2.33 7.06
N ALA A 140 -8.72 -2.52 7.06
CA ALA A 140 -9.68 -1.51 6.65
C ALA A 140 -9.67 -0.30 7.61
N VAL A 141 -9.57 -0.53 8.92
CA VAL A 141 -9.40 0.51 9.94
C VAL A 141 -8.09 1.26 9.71
N TYR A 142 -6.99 0.56 9.47
CA TYR A 142 -5.69 1.15 9.15
C TYR A 142 -5.74 2.02 7.90
N VAL A 143 -6.31 1.52 6.81
CA VAL A 143 -6.44 2.30 5.55
C VAL A 143 -7.31 3.52 5.75
N SER A 144 -8.40 3.43 6.52
CA SER A 144 -9.35 4.53 6.70
C SER A 144 -8.81 5.62 7.62
N ILE A 145 -8.30 5.25 8.79
CA ILE A 145 -7.94 6.20 9.85
C ILE A 145 -6.46 6.59 9.78
N GLY A 146 -5.60 5.65 9.35
CA GLY A 146 -4.15 5.85 9.30
C GLY A 146 -3.47 5.79 10.68
N PRO A 147 -2.15 5.68 10.72
CA PRO A 147 -1.40 5.55 11.99
C PRO A 147 -1.59 6.72 12.96
N PRO A 148 -1.55 8.00 12.53
CA PRO A 148 -1.77 9.13 13.44
C PRO A 148 -3.17 9.12 14.03
N GLY A 149 -4.20 8.92 13.20
CA GLY A 149 -5.58 8.92 13.68
C GLY A 149 -5.90 7.75 14.64
N ILE A 150 -5.25 6.59 14.47
CA ILE A 150 -5.35 5.48 15.44
C ILE A 150 -4.74 5.90 16.77
N ARG A 151 -3.53 6.49 16.75
CA ARG A 151 -2.85 6.97 17.95
C ARG A 151 -3.68 8.00 18.70
N ASP A 152 -4.27 8.96 17.99
CA ASP A 152 -5.05 10.04 18.59
C ASP A 152 -6.36 9.52 19.23
N ARG A 153 -7.04 8.56 18.58
CA ARG A 153 -8.22 7.90 19.14
C ARG A 153 -7.89 7.04 20.37
N LEU A 154 -6.77 6.33 20.34
CA LEU A 154 -6.29 5.59 21.51
C LEU A 154 -5.98 6.54 22.67
N HIS A 155 -5.28 7.65 22.42
CA HIS A 155 -5.06 8.67 23.45
C HIS A 155 -6.36 9.22 24.01
N ALA A 156 -7.34 9.54 23.16
CA ALA A 156 -8.64 10.02 23.61
C ALA A 156 -9.39 8.98 24.47
N LEU A 157 -9.29 7.69 24.17
CA LEU A 157 -9.90 6.62 24.96
C LEU A 157 -9.24 6.46 26.33
N PHE A 158 -7.91 6.51 26.40
CA PHE A 158 -7.17 6.33 27.65
C PHE A 158 -7.17 7.60 28.54
N CYS A 159 -7.27 8.80 27.97
CA CYS A 159 -7.37 10.04 28.74
C CYS A 159 -8.79 10.35 29.23
N ARG A 160 -9.84 9.68 28.73
CA ARG A 160 -11.22 9.87 29.20
C ARG A 160 -11.54 9.17 30.54
N HIS A 161 -10.61 8.36 31.04
CA HIS A 161 -10.74 7.59 32.29
C HIS A 161 -9.80 8.07 33.41
N ARG A 162 -9.22 9.27 33.28
CA ARG A 162 -8.60 10.03 34.38
C ARG A 162 -9.34 11.35 34.55
#